data_AF-A0A848TFY9-F1
#
_entry.id   AF-A0A848TFY9-F1
#
_cell.length_a   1.000
_cell.length_b   1.000
_cell.length_c   1.000
_cell.angle_alpha   90.00
_cell.angle_beta   90.00
_cell.angle_gamma   90.00
#
_symmetry.space_group_name_H-M   'P 1'
#
loop_
_entity.id
_entity.type
_entity.pdbx_description
1 polymer ?
#
loop_
_entity_poly.entity_id
_entity_poly.type
_entity_poly.pdbx_seq_one_letter_code
_entity_poly.pdbx_strand_id
1 'polypeptide(L)' 'LSEAVRDGETGYSLPAGDAVAWAEAIARVRNWTDSERKRFTGSASETARRVYAWDRVADQTMAAYQTTTEARRP' A
#
# COMPACT_ATOMS: atom_id res chain seq x y z
N LEU A 1 -4.41 8.52 0.89
CA LEU A 1 -3.72 7.52 1.73
C LEU A 1 -4.54 6.24 1.93
N SER A 2 -5.87 6.32 1.97
CA SER A 2 -6.76 5.15 2.03
C SER A 2 -6.55 4.13 0.89
N GLU A 3 -6.05 4.56 -0.27
CA GLU A 3 -5.72 3.64 -1.37
C GLU A 3 -4.42 2.85 -1.15
N ALA A 4 -3.49 3.36 -0.33
CA ALA A 4 -2.19 2.74 -0.07
C ALA A 4 -2.21 1.76 1.09
N VAL A 5 -3.03 2.05 2.09
CA VAL A 5 -3.23 1.20 3.27
C VAL A 5 -4.59 0.51 3.17
N ARG A 6 -4.57 -0.81 2.99
CA ARG A 6 -5.76 -1.65 3.11
C ARG A 6 -5.88 -2.06 4.57
N ASP A 7 -6.94 -1.60 5.21
CA ASP A 7 -7.16 -1.79 6.63
C ASP A 7 -7.16 -3.28 7.01
N GLY A 8 -6.36 -3.65 8.02
CA GLY A 8 -6.17 -5.03 8.48
C GLY A 8 -5.31 -5.92 7.58
N GLU A 9 -4.98 -5.49 6.36
CA GLU A 9 -4.20 -6.27 5.39
C GLU A 9 -2.77 -5.76 5.22
N THR A 10 -2.60 -4.48 4.88
CA THR A 10 -1.29 -3.85 4.65
C THR A 10 -0.94 -2.79 5.70
N GLY A 11 -1.90 -2.44 6.54
CA GLY A 11 -1.77 -1.51 7.67
C GLY A 11 -3.09 -1.37 8.39
N TYR A 12 -3.19 -0.37 9.27
CA TYR A 12 -4.45 0.01 9.92
C TYR A 12 -4.78 1.45 9.57
N SER A 13 -6.03 1.70 9.19
CA SER A 13 -6.55 3.05 8.91
C SER A 13 -7.41 3.50 10.07
N LEU A 14 -6.89 4.43 10.87
CA LEU A 14 -7.54 4.93 12.08
C LEU A 14 -7.96 6.38 11.92
N PRO A 15 -8.99 6.85 12.66
CA PRO A 15 -9.38 8.25 12.65
C PRO A 15 -8.22 9.17 13.02
N ALA A 16 -8.09 10.28 12.28
CA ALA A 16 -7.11 11.30 12.61
C ALA A 16 -7.51 12.00 13.93
N GLY A 17 -6.53 12.20 14.82
CA GLY A 17 -6.75 12.87 16.11
C GLY A 17 -7.30 11.98 17.23
N ASP A 18 -7.68 10.73 16.94
CA ASP A 18 -8.14 9.79 17.97
C ASP A 18 -6.95 9.06 18.64
N ALA A 19 -6.36 9.72 19.62
CA ALA A 19 -5.19 9.18 20.32
C ALA A 19 -5.45 7.80 20.98
N VAL A 20 -6.69 7.52 21.39
CA VAL A 20 -7.05 6.23 22.03
C VAL A 20 -7.02 5.11 21.00
N ALA A 21 -7.67 5.30 19.85
CA ALA A 21 -7.66 4.32 18.76
C ALA A 21 -6.23 4.01 18.29
N TRP A 22 -5.37 5.04 18.20
CA TRP A 22 -3.96 4.87 17.87
C TRP A 22 -3.19 4.07 18.93
N ALA A 23 -3.39 4.38 20.22
CA ALA A 23 -2.73 3.67 21.31
C ALA A 23 -3.11 2.18 21.33
N GLU A 24 -4.39 1.86 21.13
CA GLU A 24 -4.89 0.49 21.08
C GLU A 24 -4.30 -0.30 19.90
N ALA A 25 -4.26 0.30 18.71
CA ALA A 25 -3.68 -0.35 17.53
C ALA A 25 -2.18 -0.61 17.69
N ILE A 26 -1.43 0.35 18.26
CA ILE A 26 0.00 0.18 18.56
C ILE A 26 0.19 -0.94 19.59
N ALA A 27 -0.60 -0.96 20.67
CA ALA A 27 -0.53 -2.02 21.68
C ALA A 27 -0.82 -3.40 21.08
N ARG A 28 -1.82 -3.48 20.20
CA ARG A 28 -2.13 -4.71 19.45
C ARG A 28 -0.93 -5.21 18.64
N VAL A 29 -0.33 -4.35 17.82
CA VAL A 29 0.83 -4.71 16.97
C VAL A 29 2.07 -5.03 17.81
N ARG A 30 2.26 -4.34 18.95
CA ARG A 30 3.32 -4.66 19.90
C ARG A 30 3.20 -6.09 20.43
N ASN A 31 1.97 -6.51 20.73
CA ASN A 31 1.70 -7.81 21.35
C ASN A 31 1.62 -8.98 20.35
N TRP A 32 1.88 -8.74 19.07
CA TRP A 32 1.97 -9.82 18.09
C TRP A 32 3.12 -10.78 18.39
N THR A 33 2.85 -12.04 18.13
CA THR A 33 3.88 -13.06 17.96
C THR A 33 4.74 -12.77 16.72
N ASP A 34 5.94 -13.34 16.68
CA ASP A 34 6.82 -13.22 15.52
C ASP A 34 6.18 -13.75 14.23
N SER A 35 5.36 -14.80 14.32
CA SER A 35 4.66 -15.37 13.18
C SER A 35 3.58 -14.43 12.63
N GLU A 36 2.79 -13.79 13.51
CA GLU A 36 1.82 -12.76 13.11
C GLU A 36 2.50 -11.57 12.46
N ARG A 37 3.58 -11.08 13.09
CA ARG A 37 4.38 -9.96 12.56
C ARG A 37 4.94 -10.29 11.18
N LYS A 38 5.56 -11.46 11.02
CA LYS A 38 6.16 -11.90 9.76
C LYS A 38 5.12 -12.07 8.65
N ARG A 39 3.97 -12.66 8.97
CA ARG A 39 2.85 -12.82 8.02
C ARG A 39 2.35 -11.46 7.55
N PHE A 40 2.10 -10.55 8.48
CA PHE A 40 1.58 -9.22 8.18
C PHE A 40 2.55 -8.40 7.33
N THR A 41 3.81 -8.30 7.75
CA THR A 41 4.83 -7.52 7.02
C THR A 41 5.16 -8.13 5.67
N GLY A 42 5.14 -9.46 5.55
CA GLY A 42 5.31 -10.18 4.30
C GLY A 42 4.23 -9.80 3.28
N SER A 43 2.96 -9.91 3.68
CA SER A 43 1.81 -9.57 2.83
C SER A 43 1.79 -8.09 2.42
N ALA A 44 2.06 -7.19 3.38
CA ALA A 44 2.16 -5.76 3.13
C ALA A 44 3.28 -5.44 2.12
N SER A 45 4.46 -6.03 2.31
CA SER A 45 5.63 -5.81 1.43
C SER A 45 5.42 -6.37 0.03
N GLU A 46 4.79 -7.53 -0.08
CA GLU A 46 4.44 -8.12 -1.38
C GLU A 46 3.45 -7.22 -2.14
N THR A 47 2.41 -6.75 -1.45
CA THR A 47 1.46 -5.80 -2.04
C THR A 47 2.15 -4.52 -2.49
N ALA A 48 3.03 -3.96 -1.65
CA ALA A 48 3.77 -2.75 -1.99
C ALA A 48 4.63 -2.94 -3.25
N ARG A 49 5.37 -4.06 -3.34
CA ARG A 49 6.16 -4.39 -4.54
C ARG A 49 5.30 -4.59 -5.77
N ARG A 50 4.15 -5.23 -5.65
CA ARG A 50 3.27 -5.49 -6.81
C ARG A 50 2.61 -4.23 -7.34
N VAL A 51 2.18 -3.33 -6.46
CA VAL A 51 1.35 -2.18 -6.84
C VAL A 51 2.16 -0.91 -7.03
N TYR A 52 3.17 -0.68 -6.19
CA TYR A 52 3.90 0.59 -6.12
C TYR A 52 5.36 0.49 -6.59
N ALA A 53 5.77 -0.61 -7.24
CA ALA A 53 7.09 -0.71 -7.85
C ALA A 53 7.27 0.29 -8.99
N TRP A 54 8.44 0.92 -9.04
CA TRP A 54 8.70 2.01 -9.97
C TRP A 54 8.81 1.54 -11.42
N ASP A 55 9.34 0.34 -11.65
CA ASP A 55 9.37 -0.28 -12.99
C ASP A 55 7.96 -0.38 -13.58
N ARG A 56 7.00 -0.89 -12.79
CA ARG A 56 5.58 -0.97 -13.20
C ARG A 56 5.03 0.41 -13.55
N VAL A 57 5.28 1.42 -12.71
CA VAL A 57 4.75 2.77 -12.95
C VAL A 57 5.37 3.38 -14.19
N ALA A 58 6.68 3.20 -14.40
CA ALA A 58 7.38 3.65 -15.60
C ALA A 58 6.79 3.02 -16.86
N ASP A 59 6.61 1.69 -16.87
CA ASP A 59 6.02 0.96 -18.01
C ASP A 59 4.61 1.45 -18.32
N GLN A 60 3.76 1.59 -17.29
CA GLN A 60 2.40 2.10 -17.45
C GLN A 60 2.36 3.54 -17.96
N THR A 61 3.28 4.38 -17.49
CA THR A 61 3.41 5.78 -17.93
C THR A 61 3.83 5.84 -19.41
N MET A 62 4.81 5.04 -19.81
CA MET A 62 5.28 4.97 -21.19
C MET A 62 4.19 4.46 -22.13
N ALA A 63 3.44 3.42 -21.74
CA ALA A 63 2.31 2.92 -22.51
C ALA A 63 1.24 4.02 -22.72
N ALA A 64 0.90 4.78 -21.68
CA ALA A 64 -0.07 5.88 -21.77
C ALA A 64 0.39 6.99 -22.74
N TYR A 65 1.69 7.32 -22.73
CA TYR A 65 2.26 8.28 -23.68
C TYR A 65 2.21 7.77 -25.13
N GLN A 66 2.47 6.49 -25.36
CA GLN A 66 2.38 5.88 -26.70
C GLN A 66 0.95 5.94 -27.24
N THR A 67 -0.05 5.52 -26.47
CA THR A 67 -1.47 5.58 -26.87
C THR A 67 -1.93 6.99 -27.21
N THR A 68 -1.49 7.99 -26.42
CA THR A 68 -1.84 9.40 -26.66
C THR A 68 -1.18 9.95 -27.93
N THR A 69 0.03 9.48 -28.25
CA THR A 69 0.78 9.90 -29.44
C THR A 69 0.19 9.28 -30.71
N GLU A 70 -0.22 8.01 -30.65
CA GLU A 70 -0.91 7.32 -31.74
C GLU A 70 -2.28 7.95 -32.04
N ALA A 71 -3.04 8.31 -31.00
CA ALA A 71 -4.33 8.98 -31.15
C ALA A 71 -4.23 10.42 -31.71
N ARG A 72 -3.04 11.03 -31.68
CA ARG A 72 -2.75 12.38 -32.22
C ARG A 72 -2.07 12.37 -33.59
N ARG A 73 -1.81 11.19 -34.17
CA ARG A 73 -1.28 11.06 -35.53
C ARG A 73 -2.45 11.19 -36.53
N PRO A 74 -2.37 12.09 -37.53
CA PRO A 74 -3.43 12.27 -38.52
C PRO A 74 -3.62 11.04 -39.43
#